data_AF-E9GTC2-F1
#
_entry.id   AF-E9GTC2-F1
#
_cell.length_a   1.000
_cell.length_b   1.000
_cell.length_c   1.000
_cell.angle_alpha   90.00
_cell.angle_beta   90.00
_cell.angle_gamma   90.00
#
_symmetry.space_group_name_H-M   'P 1'
#
loop_
_entity.id
_entity.type
_entity.pdbx_description
1 polymer ?
#
loop_
_entity_poly.entity_id
_entity_poly.type
_entity_poly.pdbx_seq_one_letter_code
_entity_poly.pdbx_strand_id
1 'polypeptide(L)'
;MIELWFTYYSAWSGQILLERWAIGLYNILFTAAPPLALGLFDWRCTAIVSYNYPKLYKPSQAAQYFNGKVFWYWMSNAMIHSALLFWLPLMAFDEGIILTNGMDGSYVILGNIIYTYVVVTVCLKAALETYSWTWFSTLAYGGLVLAWILFLEIYR
;
A
#
# COMPACT_ATOMS: atom_id res chain seq x y z
N MET A 1 7.00 6.00 5.60
CA MET A 1 8.23 6.60 5.05
C MET A 1 7.97 7.81 4.16
N ILE A 2 6.81 7.94 3.50
CA ILE A 2 6.49 9.11 2.67
C ILE A 2 6.59 10.43 3.44
N GLU A 3 6.01 10.51 4.64
CA GLU A 3 6.12 11.70 5.50
C GLU A 3 7.56 12.03 5.90
N LEU A 4 8.46 11.03 5.94
CA LEU A 4 9.88 11.28 6.19
C LEU A 4 10.54 11.97 4.99
N TRP A 5 10.23 11.51 3.77
CA TRP A 5 10.70 12.18 2.55
C TRP A 5 10.16 13.60 2.42
N PHE A 6 8.89 13.80 2.80
CA PHE A 6 8.30 15.13 2.88
C PHE A 6 8.98 16.01 3.92
N THR A 7 9.28 15.48 5.11
CA THR A 7 10.01 16.22 6.16
C THR A 7 11.40 16.65 5.69
N TYR A 8 12.09 15.80 4.94
CA TYR A 8 13.37 16.15 4.32
C TYR A 8 13.22 17.25 3.26
N TYR A 9 12.20 17.17 2.41
CA TYR A 9 11.90 18.18 1.39
C TYR A 9 11.49 19.54 2.00
N SER A 10 10.70 19.52 3.07
CA SER A 10 10.21 20.72 3.76
C SER A 10 11.21 21.34 4.75
N ALA A 11 12.48 20.92 4.69
CA ALA A 11 13.55 21.37 5.58
C ALA A 11 13.20 21.25 7.08
N TRP A 12 12.54 20.15 7.45
CA TRP A 12 12.16 19.84 8.83
C TRP A 12 11.16 20.84 9.46
N SER A 13 10.31 21.46 8.66
CA SER A 13 9.31 22.44 9.12
C SER A 13 8.23 21.88 10.07
N GLY A 14 8.09 20.55 10.14
CA GLY A 14 7.06 19.88 10.95
C GLY A 14 5.65 19.92 10.33
N GLN A 15 5.53 20.40 9.10
CA GLN A 15 4.28 20.31 8.34
C GLN A 15 3.97 18.86 7.96
N ILE A 16 2.68 18.52 7.93
CA ILE A 16 2.20 17.19 7.54
C ILE A 16 1.64 17.29 6.13
N LEU A 17 1.99 16.32 5.27
CA LEU A 17 1.52 16.30 3.88
C LEU A 17 0.11 15.73 3.75
N LEU A 18 -0.19 14.66 4.49
CA LEU A 18 -1.48 14.00 4.47
C LEU A 18 -2.44 14.55 5.52
N GLU A 19 -3.72 14.59 5.19
CA GLU A 19 -4.74 14.98 6.16
C GLU A 19 -4.88 13.96 7.29
N ARG A 20 -5.19 14.45 8.50
CA ARG A 20 -5.20 13.63 9.73
C ARG A 20 -6.15 12.44 9.65
N TRP A 21 -7.31 12.63 9.03
CA TRP A 21 -8.30 11.55 8.86
C TRP A 21 -7.80 10.49 7.85
N ALA A 22 -7.06 10.88 6.82
CA ALA A 22 -6.50 9.96 5.82
C ALA A 22 -5.43 9.06 6.46
N ILE A 23 -4.61 9.62 7.35
CA ILE A 23 -3.65 8.85 8.16
C ILE A 23 -4.38 7.85 9.07
N GLY A 24 -5.47 8.27 9.71
CA GLY A 24 -6.30 7.39 10.55
C GLY A 24 -6.91 6.23 9.77
N LEU A 25 -7.56 6.51 8.64
CA LEU A 25 -8.15 5.50 7.77
C LEU A 25 -7.10 4.55 7.21
N TYR A 26 -5.91 5.05 6.87
CA TYR A 26 -4.82 4.23 6.36
C TYR A 26 -4.43 3.12 7.33
N ASN A 27 -4.26 3.45 8.60
CA ASN A 27 -3.84 2.50 9.62
C ASN A 27 -4.93 1.46 9.94
N ILE A 28 -6.20 1.87 9.96
CA ILE A 28 -7.30 0.99 10.41
C ILE A 28 -7.80 0.11 9.28
N LEU A 29 -8.06 0.67 8.10
CA LEU A 29 -8.68 -0.06 7.00
C LEU A 29 -7.64 -0.62 6.04
N PHE A 30 -6.82 0.26 5.45
CA PHE A 30 -5.93 -0.12 4.34
C PHE A 30 -4.72 -0.95 4.78
N THR A 31 -4.28 -0.79 6.03
CA THR A 31 -3.14 -1.56 6.56
C THR A 31 -3.59 -2.89 7.17
N ALA A 32 -4.83 -3.00 7.66
CA ALA A 32 -5.30 -4.22 8.31
C ALA A 32 -6.00 -5.18 7.34
N ALA A 33 -6.82 -4.66 6.42
CA ALA A 33 -7.68 -5.51 5.58
C ALA A 33 -6.90 -6.41 4.60
N PRO A 34 -5.87 -5.93 3.87
CA PRO A 34 -5.12 -6.81 2.96
C PRO A 34 -4.34 -7.92 3.68
N PRO A 35 -3.56 -7.64 4.75
CA PRO A 35 -2.89 -8.71 5.50
C PRO A 35 -3.86 -9.68 6.18
N LEU A 36 -5.02 -9.21 6.63
CA LEU A 36 -6.06 -10.07 7.22
C LEU A 36 -6.69 -10.98 6.16
N ALA A 37 -6.96 -10.45 4.97
CA ALA A 37 -7.47 -11.24 3.86
C ALA A 37 -6.45 -12.31 3.40
N LEU A 38 -5.17 -11.93 3.26
CA LEU A 38 -4.09 -12.86 2.98
C LEU A 38 -3.95 -13.93 4.08
N GLY A 39 -3.93 -13.51 5.34
CA GLY A 39 -3.70 -14.43 6.46
C GLY A 39 -4.82 -15.45 6.68
N LEU A 40 -6.07 -15.06 6.44
CA LEU A 40 -7.23 -15.92 6.70
C LEU A 40 -7.70 -16.70 5.48
N PHE A 41 -7.54 -16.15 4.27
CA PHE A 41 -8.19 -16.68 3.07
C PHE A 41 -7.22 -17.04 1.93
N ASP A 42 -5.91 -16.86 2.11
CA ASP A 42 -4.91 -17.31 1.13
C ASP A 42 -4.47 -18.75 1.40
N TRP A 43 -5.01 -19.68 0.62
CA TRP A 43 -4.67 -21.10 0.69
C TRP A 43 -3.74 -21.46 -0.46
N ARG A 44 -2.47 -21.78 -0.18
CA ARG A 44 -1.54 -22.24 -1.24
C ARG A 44 -1.81 -23.67 -1.72
N CYS A 45 -2.46 -24.49 -0.90
CA CYS A 45 -2.82 -25.86 -1.25
C CYS A 45 -4.07 -26.31 -0.51
N THR A 46 -4.85 -27.20 -1.13
CA THR A 46 -6.03 -27.80 -0.50
C THR A 46 -5.60 -28.76 0.61
N ALA A 47 -6.44 -28.96 1.62
CA ALA A 47 -6.19 -29.87 2.75
C ALA A 47 -5.74 -31.28 2.31
N ILE A 48 -6.36 -31.83 1.25
CA ILE A 48 -5.99 -33.14 0.69
C ILE A 48 -4.56 -33.16 0.15
N VAL A 49 -4.15 -32.12 -0.58
CA VAL A 49 -2.79 -32.03 -1.15
C VAL A 49 -1.76 -31.87 -0.04
N SER A 50 -2.07 -31.06 0.97
CA SER A 50 -1.19 -30.86 2.13
C SER A 50 -0.97 -32.17 2.92
N TYR A 51 -2.02 -33.00 3.03
CA TYR A 51 -1.94 -34.30 3.69
C TYR A 51 -1.12 -35.31 2.87
N ASN A 52 -1.36 -35.39 1.56
CA ASN A 52 -0.67 -36.34 0.68
C ASN A 52 0.81 -36.01 0.44
N TYR A 53 1.20 -34.73 0.57
CA TYR A 53 2.56 -34.25 0.30
C TYR A 53 3.19 -33.53 1.51
N PRO A 54 3.61 -34.25 2.57
CA PRO A 54 4.15 -33.64 3.79
C PRO A 54 5.47 -32.88 3.57
N LYS A 55 6.14 -33.08 2.42
CA LYS A 55 7.35 -32.33 2.05
C LYS A 55 7.09 -30.82 1.90
N LEU A 56 5.84 -30.40 1.68
CA LEU A 56 5.44 -29.00 1.57
C LEU A 56 5.66 -28.19 2.86
N TYR A 57 5.76 -28.85 4.03
CA TYR A 57 5.99 -28.19 5.31
C TYR A 57 7.47 -27.85 5.59
N LYS A 58 8.42 -28.50 4.89
CA LYS A 58 9.86 -28.35 5.16
C LYS A 58 10.38 -26.91 5.08
N PRO A 59 10.00 -26.07 4.09
CA PRO A 59 10.46 -24.68 4.01
C PRO A 59 10.04 -23.84 5.22
N SER A 60 8.83 -24.09 5.75
CA SER A 60 8.34 -23.40 6.95
C SER A 60 9.10 -23.84 8.21
N GLN A 61 9.36 -25.13 8.37
CA GLN A 61 10.12 -25.68 9.50
C GLN A 61 11.58 -25.22 9.50
N ALA A 62 12.16 -25.05 8.31
CA ALA A 62 13.50 -24.51 8.13
C ALA A 62 13.56 -22.96 8.23
N ALA A 63 12.48 -22.32 8.68
CA ALA A 63 12.35 -20.87 8.84
C ALA A 63 12.74 -20.07 7.57
N GLN A 64 12.49 -20.62 6.38
CA GLN A 64 12.90 -19.97 5.13
C GLN A 64 12.05 -18.73 4.81
N TYR A 65 10.78 -18.73 5.22
CA TYR A 65 9.86 -17.61 4.99
C TYR A 65 9.99 -16.49 6.03
N PHE A 66 10.36 -16.83 7.27
CA PHE A 66 10.47 -15.89 8.38
C PHE A 66 11.88 -15.90 8.95
N ASN A 67 12.76 -15.13 8.31
CA ASN A 67 14.16 -14.98 8.69
C ASN A 67 14.56 -13.50 8.63
N GLY A 68 15.57 -13.10 9.40
CA GLY A 68 16.10 -11.72 9.40
C GLY A 68 16.53 -11.24 8.02
N LYS A 69 17.07 -12.13 7.17
CA LYS A 69 17.39 -11.79 5.77
C LYS A 69 16.14 -11.41 4.96
N VAL A 70 15.05 -12.17 5.12
CA VAL A 70 13.77 -11.90 4.44
C VAL A 70 13.16 -10.60 4.97
N PHE A 71 13.24 -10.37 6.29
CA PHE A 71 12.81 -9.11 6.90
C PHE A 71 13.51 -7.89 6.30
N TRP A 72 14.84 -7.91 6.23
CA TRP A 72 15.60 -6.79 5.67
C TRP A 72 15.33 -6.61 4.17
N TYR A 73 15.17 -7.71 3.42
CA TYR A 73 14.75 -7.64 2.03
C TYR A 73 13.41 -6.90 1.85
N TRP A 74 12.40 -7.26 2.64
CA TRP A 74 11.10 -6.58 2.61
C TRP A 74 11.18 -5.13 3.07
N MET A 75 12.00 -4.84 4.08
CA MET A 75 12.22 -3.46 4.56
C MET A 75 12.84 -2.58 3.47
N SER A 76 13.88 -3.07 2.78
CA SER A 76 14.50 -2.36 1.66
C SER A 76 13.53 -2.16 0.50
N ASN A 77 12.73 -3.17 0.17
CA ASN A 77 11.69 -3.04 -0.86
C ASN A 77 10.66 -1.96 -0.48
N ALA A 78 10.21 -1.92 0.78
CA ALA A 78 9.30 -0.90 1.28
C ALA A 78 9.89 0.51 1.22
N MET A 79 11.19 0.66 1.54
CA MET A 79 11.89 1.94 1.39
C MET A 79 11.90 2.43 -0.06
N ILE A 80 12.26 1.56 -1.01
CA ILE A 80 12.29 1.90 -2.44
C ILE A 80 10.90 2.30 -2.95
N HIS A 81 9.87 1.49 -2.66
CA HIS A 81 8.50 1.82 -3.05
C HIS A 81 8.06 3.18 -2.45
N SER A 82 8.37 3.44 -1.18
CA SER A 82 8.00 4.70 -0.54
C SER A 82 8.70 5.92 -1.13
N ALA A 83 9.95 5.77 -1.59
CA ALA A 83 10.69 6.84 -2.24
C ALA A 83 10.08 7.12 -3.61
N LEU A 84 9.84 6.08 -4.42
CA LEU A 84 9.21 6.24 -5.74
C LEU A 84 7.83 6.90 -5.65
N LEU A 85 7.00 6.46 -4.70
CA LEU A 85 5.66 7.00 -4.50
C LEU A 85 5.64 8.47 -4.05
N PHE A 86 6.73 8.97 -3.45
CA PHE A 86 6.84 10.38 -3.07
C PHE A 86 7.46 11.24 -4.18
N TRP A 87 8.59 10.80 -4.74
CA TRP A 87 9.34 11.59 -5.72
C TRP A 87 8.66 11.67 -7.08
N LEU A 88 8.02 10.60 -7.55
CA LEU A 88 7.35 10.61 -8.87
C LEU A 88 6.22 11.64 -8.94
N PRO A 89 5.26 11.70 -7.99
CA PRO A 89 4.21 12.71 -8.03
C PRO A 89 4.74 14.11 -7.79
N LEU A 90 5.78 14.28 -6.96
CA LEU A 90 6.42 15.58 -6.73
C LEU A 90 7.05 16.13 -8.01
N MET A 91 7.82 15.33 -8.73
CA MET A 91 8.41 15.72 -10.03
C MET A 91 7.33 16.03 -11.07
N ALA A 92 6.25 15.24 -11.11
CA ALA A 92 5.13 15.51 -12.00
C ALA A 92 4.37 16.80 -11.64
N PHE A 93 4.41 17.22 -10.37
CA PHE A 93 3.79 18.44 -9.89
C PHE A 93 4.64 19.69 -10.23
N ASP A 94 5.97 19.56 -10.18
CA ASP A 94 6.93 20.62 -10.56
C ASP A 94 6.84 21.00 -12.03
N GLU A 95 6.44 20.07 -12.92
CA GLU A 95 6.18 20.38 -14.34
C GLU A 95 4.89 21.19 -14.58
N GLY A 96 4.22 21.63 -13.51
CA GLY A 96 3.11 22.58 -13.59
C GLY A 96 1.79 21.90 -13.91
N ILE A 97 1.21 21.20 -12.94
CA ILE A 97 -0.22 20.86 -12.99
C ILE A 97 -0.99 22.14 -12.66
N ILE A 98 -1.13 22.99 -13.67
CA ILE A 98 -2.12 24.06 -13.70
C ILE A 98 -3.45 23.32 -13.71
N LEU A 99 -4.18 23.33 -12.59
CA LEU A 99 -5.57 22.85 -12.58
C LEU A 99 -6.28 23.54 -13.75
N THR A 100 -7.22 22.91 -14.45
CA THR A 100 -7.89 23.48 -15.65
C THR A 100 -8.43 24.91 -15.48
N ASN A 101 -8.54 25.38 -14.24
CA ASN A 101 -8.99 26.70 -13.82
C ASN A 101 -7.84 27.72 -13.58
N GLY A 102 -6.58 27.41 -13.90
CA GLY A 102 -5.44 28.34 -13.76
C GLY A 102 -4.91 28.50 -12.34
N MET A 103 -5.32 27.65 -11.39
CA MET A 103 -4.89 27.72 -9.98
C MET A 103 -3.73 26.78 -9.72
N ASP A 104 -2.77 27.24 -8.91
CA ASP A 104 -1.68 26.42 -8.40
C ASP A 104 -2.24 25.30 -7.52
N GLY A 105 -1.78 24.07 -7.77
CA GLY A 105 -2.16 22.94 -6.94
C GLY A 105 -1.62 23.11 -5.51
N SER A 106 -2.51 23.21 -4.52
CA SER A 106 -2.10 23.23 -3.10
C SER A 106 -1.46 21.90 -2.69
N TYR A 107 -0.61 21.91 -1.66
CA TYR A 107 -0.03 20.71 -1.05
C TYR A 107 -1.06 19.66 -0.64
N VAL A 108 -2.31 20.07 -0.38
CA VAL A 108 -3.44 19.18 -0.10
C VAL A 108 -3.78 18.28 -1.30
N ILE A 109 -3.75 18.84 -2.52
CA ILE A 109 -4.00 18.08 -3.76
C ILE A 109 -2.87 17.08 -3.99
N LEU A 110 -1.62 17.52 -3.81
CA LEU A 110 -0.45 16.65 -3.88
C LEU A 110 -0.56 15.50 -2.87
N GLY A 111 -0.97 15.79 -1.63
CA GLY A 111 -1.21 14.80 -0.59
C GLY A 111 -2.25 13.75 -1.01
N ASN A 112 -3.39 14.18 -1.57
CA ASN A 112 -4.43 13.27 -2.05
C ASN A 112 -3.99 12.40 -3.25
N ILE A 113 -3.20 12.96 -4.16
CA ILE A 113 -2.61 12.22 -5.29
C ILE A 113 -1.66 11.13 -4.77
N ILE A 114 -0.73 11.50 -3.89
CA ILE A 114 0.23 10.57 -3.29
C ILE A 114 -0.51 9.48 -2.53
N TYR A 115 -1.53 9.83 -1.74
CA TYR A 115 -2.33 8.85 -1.01
C TYR A 115 -3.02 7.86 -1.94
N THR A 116 -3.58 8.33 -3.06
CA THR A 116 -4.22 7.47 -4.07
C THR A 116 -3.22 6.46 -4.64
N TYR A 117 -2.01 6.91 -4.98
CA TYR A 117 -0.97 5.99 -5.45
C TYR A 117 -0.57 4.97 -4.38
N VAL A 118 -0.50 5.37 -3.11
CA VAL A 118 -0.20 4.44 -2.00
C VAL A 118 -1.28 3.37 -1.88
N VAL A 119 -2.56 3.76 -1.84
CA VAL A 119 -3.66 2.80 -1.72
C VAL A 119 -3.66 1.81 -2.88
N VAL A 120 -3.51 2.30 -4.11
CA VAL A 120 -3.48 1.47 -5.32
C VAL A 120 -2.28 0.52 -5.30
N THR A 121 -1.09 1.02 -4.99
CA THR A 121 0.12 0.18 -4.99
C THR A 121 0.13 -0.87 -3.89
N VAL A 122 -0.35 -0.57 -2.68
CA VAL A 122 -0.46 -1.55 -1.60
C VAL A 122 -1.48 -2.64 -1.95
N CYS A 123 -2.64 -2.26 -2.48
CA CYS A 123 -3.67 -3.23 -2.89
C CYS A 123 -3.19 -4.11 -4.06
N LEU A 124 -2.53 -3.51 -5.06
CA LEU A 124 -1.97 -4.24 -6.19
C LEU A 124 -0.83 -5.16 -5.76
N LYS A 125 0.03 -4.71 -4.84
CA LYS A 125 1.11 -5.56 -4.30
C LYS A 125 0.55 -6.74 -3.51
N ALA A 126 -0.47 -6.53 -2.69
CA ALA A 126 -1.15 -7.61 -1.98
C ALA A 126 -1.83 -8.60 -2.95
N ALA A 127 -2.47 -8.10 -4.00
CA ALA A 127 -3.08 -8.92 -5.04
C ALA A 127 -2.04 -9.79 -5.79
N LEU A 128 -0.85 -9.26 -6.07
CA LEU A 128 0.22 -10.00 -6.72
C LEU A 128 0.85 -11.08 -5.83
N GLU A 129 0.88 -10.90 -4.51
CA GLU A 129 1.41 -11.89 -3.57
C GLU A 129 0.37 -12.95 -3.17
N THR A 130 -0.91 -12.75 -3.53
CA THR A 130 -2.00 -13.70 -3.24
C THR A 130 -1.91 -14.91 -4.17
N TYR A 131 -1.99 -16.12 -3.62
CA TYR A 131 -1.99 -17.34 -4.43
C TYR A 131 -3.40 -17.79 -4.81
N SER A 132 -4.37 -17.63 -3.90
CA SER A 132 -5.75 -18.05 -4.11
C SER A 132 -6.71 -16.87 -4.18
N TRP A 133 -7.31 -16.66 -5.36
CA TRP A 133 -8.31 -15.62 -5.58
C TRP A 133 -9.67 -16.08 -5.07
N THR A 134 -10.00 -15.64 -3.86
CA THR A 134 -11.31 -15.78 -3.25
C THR A 134 -12.14 -14.51 -3.44
N TRP A 135 -13.47 -14.63 -3.33
CA TRP A 135 -14.36 -13.45 -3.32
C TRP A 135 -13.95 -12.44 -2.22
N PHE A 136 -13.58 -12.93 -1.03
CA PHE A 136 -13.11 -12.08 0.07
C PHE A 136 -11.80 -11.36 -0.24
N SER A 137 -10.83 -12.02 -0.87
CA SER A 137 -9.58 -11.36 -1.31
C SER A 137 -9.83 -10.29 -2.37
N THR A 138 -10.72 -10.57 -3.32
CA THR A 138 -11.10 -9.63 -4.38
C THR A 138 -11.83 -8.41 -3.81
N LEU A 139 -12.74 -8.63 -2.85
CA LEU A 139 -13.44 -7.57 -2.14
C LEU A 139 -12.49 -6.76 -1.24
N ALA A 140 -11.51 -7.40 -0.60
CA ALA A 140 -10.52 -6.70 0.20
C ALA A 140 -9.68 -5.76 -0.66
N TYR A 141 -9.10 -6.21 -1.77
CA TYR A 141 -8.22 -5.34 -2.57
C TYR A 141 -9.01 -4.40 -3.48
N GLY A 142 -9.95 -4.93 -4.26
CA GLY A 142 -10.75 -4.16 -5.21
C GLY A 142 -11.77 -3.27 -4.51
N GLY A 143 -12.44 -3.77 -3.47
CA GLY A 143 -13.41 -3.01 -2.70
C GLY A 143 -12.78 -1.85 -1.93
N LEU A 144 -11.55 -1.99 -1.42
CA LEU A 144 -10.82 -0.88 -0.79
C LEU A 144 -10.45 0.21 -1.79
N VAL A 145 -9.96 -0.15 -2.98
CA VAL A 145 -9.63 0.84 -4.03
C VAL A 145 -10.90 1.57 -4.48
N LEU A 146 -12.00 0.84 -4.70
CA LEU A 146 -13.29 1.44 -5.05
C LEU A 146 -13.82 2.34 -3.93
N ALA A 147 -13.74 1.90 -2.67
CA ALA A 147 -14.16 2.70 -1.52
C ALA A 147 -13.34 4.00 -1.41
N TRP A 148 -12.05 3.95 -1.70
CA TRP A 148 -11.20 5.14 -1.73
C TRP A 148 -11.62 6.13 -2.82
N ILE A 149 -11.86 5.65 -4.05
CA ILE A 149 -12.29 6.50 -5.16
C ILE A 149 -13.67 7.12 -4.86
N LEU A 150 -14.61 6.33 -4.33
CA LEU A 150 -15.92 6.84 -3.91
C LEU A 150 -15.81 7.89 -2.81
N PHE A 151 -14.89 7.69 -1.85
CA PHE A 151 -14.64 8.67 -0.80
C PHE A 151 -14.15 10.00 -1.39
N LEU A 152 -13.23 9.96 -2.35
CA LEU A 152 -12.72 11.18 -3.01
C LEU A 152 -13.80 11.93 -3.79
N GLU A 153 -14.73 11.23 -4.46
CA GLU A 153 -15.85 11.88 -5.17
C GLU A 153 -16.84 12.55 -4.21
N ILE A 154 -17.07 11.96 -3.02
CA ILE A 154 -17.93 12.56 -1.98
C ILE A 154 -17.24 13.75 -1.32
N TYR A 155 -15.92 13.71 -1.17
CA TYR A 155 -15.11 14.74 -0.51
C TYR A 155 -14.64 15.86 -1.46
N ARG A 156 -15.14 15.89 -2.69
CA ARG A 156 -14.75 16.84 -3.73
C ARG A 156 -15.20 18.28 -3.43
#